data_AF-A0A7C4B398-F1
#
_entry.id   AF-A0A7C4B398-F1
#
_cell.length_a   1.000
_cell.length_b   1.000
_cell.length_c   1.000
_cell.angle_alpha   90.00
_cell.angle_beta   90.00
_cell.angle_gamma   90.00
#
_symmetry.space_group_name_H-M   'P 1'
#
loop_
_entity.id
_entity.type
_entity.pdbx_description
1 polymer ?
#
loop_
_entity_poly.entity_id
_entity_poly.type
_entity_poly.pdbx_seq_one_letter_code
_entity_poly.pdbx_strand_id
1 'polypeptide(L)'
;MGRIDLHAHTVFSDGKFIPCELARRAKVKEHEAVAITDHCGANVVEVVKRVKKECALVNRFWQIKAIPGVELTHIPPGSIDELAAQAKSAGAEIVVVHGETLAEPVEEGTNAAAVNCENVDILAHPGLITLKDAKMAQEHGIFLEISGRKGHCLANGHVVKVGKIAGAGFVVNSDAHDFPDLLTLADAYRVAFGAGLEGEEAYITIEENPRRFMKGKPGIF
;
A
#
# COMPACT_ATOMS: atom_id res chain seq x y z
N MET A 1 3.63 17.90 -9.98
CA MET A 1 2.69 16.79 -9.72
C MET A 1 2.92 16.34 -8.28
N GLY A 2 1.87 16.07 -7.51
CA GLY A 2 2.01 15.77 -6.08
C GLY A 2 2.35 14.30 -5.84
N ARG A 3 2.82 13.98 -4.63
CA ARG A 3 3.02 12.58 -4.20
C ARG A 3 1.66 11.90 -3.95
N ILE A 4 1.55 10.63 -4.31
CA ILE A 4 0.47 9.74 -3.86
C ILE A 4 1.12 8.71 -2.94
N ASP A 5 0.61 8.60 -1.72
CA ASP A 5 1.01 7.54 -0.78
C ASP A 5 -0.17 6.61 -0.54
N LEU A 6 -0.01 5.32 -0.80
CA LEU A 6 -1.11 4.34 -0.75
C LEU A 6 -1.07 3.45 0.51
N HIS A 7 -0.16 3.70 1.45
CA HIS A 7 -0.03 2.90 2.67
C HIS A 7 0.40 3.77 3.85
N ALA A 8 -0.54 4.05 4.77
CA ALA A 8 -0.29 4.83 5.99
C ALA A 8 -1.33 4.54 7.09
N HIS A 9 -0.91 4.72 8.34
CA HIS A 9 -1.62 4.27 9.54
C HIS A 9 -1.99 5.44 10.45
N THR A 10 -3.05 5.23 11.23
CA THR A 10 -3.61 6.21 12.15
C THR A 10 -3.85 5.56 13.51
N VAL A 11 -4.39 6.33 14.47
CA VAL A 11 -4.78 5.80 15.78
C VAL A 11 -5.95 4.82 15.72
N PHE A 12 -6.49 4.50 14.55
CA PHE A 12 -7.45 3.40 14.39
C PHE A 12 -6.76 2.02 14.41
N SER A 13 -5.45 1.95 14.15
CA SER A 13 -4.58 0.84 14.55
C SER A 13 -3.48 1.31 15.51
N ASP A 14 -2.30 1.60 14.98
CA ASP A 14 -1.03 1.76 15.69
C ASP A 14 -0.22 2.97 15.17
N GLY A 15 -0.78 3.72 14.22
CA GLY A 15 -0.29 5.04 13.87
C GLY A 15 -0.53 6.05 15.00
N LYS A 16 0.23 7.14 14.99
CA LYS A 16 0.20 8.17 16.05
C LYS A 16 -0.73 9.34 15.79
N PHE A 17 -1.27 9.45 14.58
CA PHE A 17 -2.12 10.56 14.18
C PHE A 17 -3.56 10.12 14.00
N ILE A 18 -4.50 11.02 14.29
CA ILE A 18 -5.86 10.85 13.79
C ILE A 18 -5.88 11.00 12.25
N PRO A 19 -6.84 10.38 11.55
CA PRO A 19 -6.98 10.48 10.08
C PRO A 19 -6.88 11.90 9.50
N CYS A 20 -7.59 12.86 10.10
CA CYS A 20 -7.52 14.26 9.69
C CYS A 20 -6.12 14.87 9.86
N GLU A 21 -5.38 14.50 10.90
CA GLU A 21 -4.02 15.01 11.12
C GLU A 21 -3.04 14.40 10.12
N LEU A 22 -3.13 13.09 9.85
CA LEU A 22 -2.33 12.43 8.80
C LEU A 22 -2.54 13.12 7.45
N ALA A 23 -3.79 13.29 7.03
CA ALA A 23 -4.12 13.95 5.77
C ALA A 23 -3.64 15.41 5.73
N ARG A 24 -3.74 16.15 6.85
CA ARG A 24 -3.24 17.53 6.93
C ARG A 24 -1.73 17.59 6.75
N ARG A 25 -0.98 16.66 7.36
CA ARG A 25 0.48 16.54 7.26
C ARG A 25 0.92 16.13 5.86
N ALA A 26 0.22 15.19 5.23
CA ALA A 26 0.43 14.82 3.82
C ALA A 26 0.26 16.03 2.89
N LYS A 27 -0.79 16.84 3.12
CA LYS A 27 -0.99 18.09 2.37
C LYS A 27 0.15 19.10 2.58
N VAL A 28 0.71 19.22 3.79
CA VAL A 28 1.91 20.07 4.02
C VAL A 28 3.11 19.56 3.23
N LYS A 29 3.24 18.23 3.08
CA LYS A 29 4.26 17.58 2.24
C LYS A 29 3.88 17.50 0.75
N GLU A 30 2.96 18.35 0.29
CA GLU A 30 2.56 18.46 -1.12
C GLU A 30 2.04 17.16 -1.75
N HIS A 31 1.44 16.28 -0.94
CA HIS A 31 0.75 15.11 -1.47
C HIS A 31 -0.53 15.53 -2.18
N GLU A 32 -0.79 14.92 -3.33
CA GLU A 32 -2.08 15.04 -4.02
C GLU A 32 -3.09 14.02 -3.47
N ALA A 33 -2.61 12.87 -2.98
CA ALA A 33 -3.44 11.87 -2.32
C ALA A 33 -2.69 11.10 -1.22
N VAL A 34 -3.46 10.61 -0.25
CA VAL A 34 -2.99 9.71 0.81
C VAL A 34 -4.07 8.66 1.10
N ALA A 35 -3.71 7.39 1.10
CA ALA A 35 -4.59 6.34 1.60
C ALA A 35 -4.43 6.18 3.11
N ILE A 36 -5.54 5.89 3.76
CA ILE A 36 -5.59 5.54 5.18
C ILE A 36 -5.94 4.06 5.22
N THR A 37 -4.97 3.25 5.67
CA THR A 37 -4.98 1.79 5.56
C THR A 37 -4.62 1.17 6.90
N ASP A 38 -5.33 1.58 7.95
CA ASP A 38 -5.12 1.03 9.29
C ASP A 38 -5.20 -0.50 9.31
N HIS A 39 -4.40 -1.11 10.19
CA HIS A 39 -4.37 -2.55 10.37
C HIS A 39 -5.73 -3.09 10.80
N CYS A 40 -6.13 -4.22 10.23
CA CYS A 40 -7.34 -4.92 10.65
C CYS A 40 -7.22 -6.44 10.45
N GLY A 41 -8.09 -7.15 11.18
CA GLY A 41 -8.39 -8.56 10.95
C GLY A 41 -9.91 -8.72 10.83
N ALA A 42 -10.52 -9.53 11.69
CA ALA A 42 -11.97 -9.76 11.68
C ALA A 42 -12.84 -8.49 11.89
N ASN A 43 -12.25 -7.38 12.37
CA ASN A 43 -12.91 -6.08 12.56
C ASN A 43 -12.88 -5.17 11.31
N VAL A 44 -12.54 -5.72 10.15
CA VAL A 44 -12.35 -4.97 8.89
C VAL A 44 -13.52 -4.05 8.54
N VAL A 45 -14.76 -4.50 8.75
CA VAL A 45 -15.97 -3.72 8.43
C VAL A 45 -16.07 -2.46 9.30
N GLU A 46 -15.76 -2.56 10.61
CA GLU A 46 -15.77 -1.43 11.52
C GLU A 46 -14.68 -0.42 11.16
N VAL A 47 -13.47 -0.88 10.82
CA VAL A 47 -12.35 -0.02 10.44
C VAL A 47 -12.68 0.75 9.16
N VAL A 48 -13.11 0.06 8.09
CA VAL A 48 -13.47 0.70 6.81
C VAL A 48 -14.53 1.79 7.00
N LYS A 49 -15.57 1.53 7.80
CA LYS A 49 -16.63 2.52 8.07
C LYS A 49 -16.09 3.78 8.75
N ARG A 50 -15.16 3.64 9.71
CA ARG A 50 -14.54 4.77 10.41
C ARG A 50 -13.63 5.57 9.48
N VAL A 51 -12.75 4.89 8.75
CA VAL A 51 -11.84 5.51 7.78
C VAL A 51 -12.63 6.25 6.70
N LYS A 52 -13.66 5.62 6.12
CA LYS A 52 -14.50 6.24 5.08
C LYS A 52 -15.17 7.53 5.54
N LYS A 53 -15.65 7.57 6.79
CA LYS A 53 -16.25 8.78 7.37
C LYS A 53 -15.24 9.93 7.45
N GLU A 54 -14.02 9.64 7.88
CA GLU A 54 -12.92 10.61 7.98
C GLU A 54 -12.44 11.09 6.60
N CYS A 55 -12.24 10.16 5.65
CA CYS A 55 -11.88 10.49 4.27
C CYS A 55 -12.93 11.38 3.61
N ALA A 56 -14.24 11.14 3.83
CA ALA A 56 -15.31 11.99 3.32
C ALA A 56 -15.24 13.43 3.86
N LEU A 57 -14.89 13.60 5.13
CA LEU A 57 -14.68 14.92 5.73
C LEU A 57 -13.49 15.63 5.08
N VAL A 58 -12.33 14.96 4.99
CA VAL A 58 -11.12 15.51 4.36
C VAL A 58 -11.38 15.93 2.92
N ASN A 59 -11.94 15.04 2.11
CA ASN A 59 -12.18 15.25 0.68
C ASN A 59 -13.15 16.41 0.41
N ARG A 60 -14.04 16.72 1.35
CA ARG A 60 -14.99 17.84 1.21
C ARG A 60 -14.34 19.20 1.44
N PHE A 61 -13.35 19.28 2.32
CA PHE A 61 -12.84 20.56 2.81
C PHE A 61 -11.42 20.87 2.35
N TRP A 62 -10.62 19.88 1.97
CA TRP A 62 -9.22 20.07 1.60
C TRP A 62 -8.92 19.62 0.17
N GLN A 63 -8.03 20.35 -0.48
CA GLN A 63 -7.44 20.00 -1.78
C GLN A 63 -6.35 18.92 -1.61
N ILE A 64 -6.75 17.75 -1.11
CA ILE A 64 -5.99 16.49 -1.06
C ILE A 64 -7.01 15.37 -1.10
N LYS A 65 -6.75 14.30 -1.84
CA LYS A 65 -7.63 13.13 -1.88
C LYS A 65 -7.21 12.13 -0.81
N ALA A 66 -8.03 12.01 0.23
CA ALA A 66 -7.96 10.91 1.20
C ALA A 66 -8.69 9.68 0.64
N ILE A 67 -8.03 8.52 0.64
CA ILE A 67 -8.53 7.26 0.07
C ILE A 67 -8.84 6.32 1.24
N PRO A 68 -10.09 5.87 1.41
CA PRO A 68 -10.43 4.93 2.46
C PRO A 68 -9.96 3.52 2.09
N GLY A 69 -9.15 2.92 2.97
CA GLY A 69 -8.69 1.55 2.80
C GLY A 69 -8.43 0.85 4.13
N VAL A 70 -7.77 -0.28 4.04
CA VAL A 70 -7.31 -1.10 5.17
C VAL A 70 -6.05 -1.86 4.78
N GLU A 71 -5.28 -2.24 5.79
CA GLU A 71 -4.27 -3.29 5.67
C GLU A 71 -4.73 -4.54 6.43
N LEU A 72 -4.85 -5.67 5.74
CA LEU A 72 -5.06 -6.97 6.36
C LEU A 72 -3.73 -7.45 6.96
N THR A 73 -3.67 -7.52 8.29
CA THR A 73 -2.40 -7.58 9.03
C THR A 73 -2.39 -8.76 10.01
N HIS A 74 -1.37 -9.61 9.94
CA HIS A 74 -1.21 -10.81 10.79
C HIS A 74 -2.46 -11.69 10.88
N ILE A 75 -3.21 -11.80 9.77
CA ILE A 75 -4.37 -12.69 9.64
C ILE A 75 -3.96 -14.05 9.06
N PRO A 76 -4.70 -15.14 9.35
CA PRO A 76 -4.46 -16.42 8.70
C PRO A 76 -4.58 -16.30 7.17
N PRO A 77 -3.65 -16.84 6.37
CA PRO A 77 -3.67 -16.72 4.91
C PRO A 77 -4.99 -17.17 4.27
N GLY A 78 -5.59 -18.24 4.81
CA GLY A 78 -6.88 -18.75 4.34
C GLY A 78 -8.08 -17.81 4.54
N SER A 79 -7.93 -16.72 5.31
CA SER A 79 -8.98 -15.73 5.56
C SER A 79 -8.86 -14.45 4.71
N ILE A 80 -7.75 -14.29 3.96
CA ILE A 80 -7.48 -13.07 3.18
C ILE A 80 -8.61 -12.79 2.17
N ASP A 81 -9.07 -13.82 1.45
CA ASP A 81 -10.10 -13.64 0.43
C ASP A 81 -11.43 -13.13 1.02
N GLU A 82 -11.87 -13.78 2.12
CA GLU A 82 -13.08 -13.39 2.83
C GLU A 82 -12.98 -11.95 3.37
N LEU A 83 -11.88 -11.61 4.05
CA LEU A 83 -11.74 -10.30 4.68
C LEU A 83 -11.52 -9.18 3.66
N ALA A 84 -10.83 -9.44 2.55
CA ALA A 84 -10.69 -8.47 1.46
C ALA A 84 -12.04 -8.19 0.78
N ALA A 85 -12.86 -9.23 0.54
CA ALA A 85 -14.21 -9.07 0.01
C ALA A 85 -15.12 -8.27 0.96
N GLN A 86 -15.02 -8.52 2.27
CA GLN A 86 -15.73 -7.73 3.29
C GLN A 86 -15.28 -6.27 3.30
N ALA A 87 -13.98 -6.01 3.17
CA ALA A 87 -13.44 -4.65 3.10
C ALA A 87 -14.03 -3.87 1.91
N LYS A 88 -13.98 -4.45 0.70
CA LYS A 88 -14.55 -3.85 -0.52
C LYS A 88 -16.05 -3.62 -0.36
N SER A 89 -16.79 -4.60 0.16
CA SER A 89 -18.24 -4.49 0.42
C SER A 89 -18.59 -3.38 1.42
N ALA A 90 -17.73 -3.15 2.42
CA ALA A 90 -17.88 -2.06 3.39
C ALA A 90 -17.50 -0.67 2.80
N GLY A 91 -16.88 -0.66 1.62
CA GLY A 91 -16.55 0.54 0.86
C GLY A 91 -15.08 0.97 0.95
N ALA A 92 -14.15 0.05 1.20
CA ALA A 92 -12.74 0.29 0.99
C ALA A 92 -12.48 0.52 -0.52
N GLU A 93 -11.82 1.63 -0.85
CA GLU A 93 -11.31 1.91 -2.20
C GLU A 93 -10.01 1.12 -2.44
N ILE A 94 -9.21 0.88 -1.40
CA ILE A 94 -7.96 0.12 -1.45
C ILE A 94 -7.87 -0.95 -0.36
N VAL A 95 -7.36 -2.13 -0.73
CA VAL A 95 -7.03 -3.21 0.21
C VAL A 95 -5.56 -3.58 0.06
N VAL A 96 -4.82 -3.42 1.15
CA VAL A 96 -3.41 -3.79 1.28
C VAL A 96 -3.32 -5.07 2.10
N VAL A 97 -2.40 -5.97 1.78
CA VAL A 97 -2.07 -7.13 2.63
C VAL A 97 -0.65 -6.97 3.15
N HIS A 98 -0.48 -7.14 4.46
CA HIS A 98 0.82 -7.16 5.13
C HIS A 98 1.62 -8.38 4.69
N GLY A 99 2.55 -8.22 3.76
CA GLY A 99 3.33 -9.32 3.19
C GLY A 99 4.41 -9.84 4.14
N GLU A 100 5.07 -10.92 3.74
CA GLU A 100 6.04 -11.70 4.54
C GLU A 100 7.39 -10.97 4.74
N THR A 101 7.33 -9.76 5.30
CA THR A 101 8.45 -8.90 5.62
C THR A 101 9.48 -9.63 6.49
N LEU A 102 10.76 -9.25 6.34
CA LEU A 102 11.84 -9.77 7.19
C LEU A 102 11.82 -9.19 8.62
N ALA A 103 11.00 -8.16 8.86
CA ALA A 103 10.96 -7.45 10.12
C ALA A 103 10.07 -8.12 11.19
N GLU A 104 9.13 -8.98 10.77
CA GLU A 104 8.02 -9.44 11.60
C GLU A 104 7.67 -10.92 11.33
N PRO A 105 7.02 -11.62 12.28
CA PRO A 105 6.73 -13.06 12.17
C PRO A 105 5.43 -13.34 11.40
N VAL A 106 5.33 -12.88 10.15
CA VAL A 106 4.17 -13.09 9.29
C VAL A 106 4.09 -14.57 8.88
N GLU A 107 2.87 -15.14 8.82
CA GLU A 107 2.65 -16.55 8.47
C GLU A 107 3.05 -16.84 7.00
N GLU A 108 3.79 -17.93 6.78
CA GLU A 108 4.16 -18.37 5.43
C GLU A 108 2.91 -18.73 4.61
N GLY A 109 2.88 -18.30 3.35
CA GLY A 109 1.73 -18.44 2.45
C GLY A 109 0.84 -17.19 2.40
N THR A 110 1.10 -16.18 3.23
CA THR A 110 0.41 -14.87 3.19
C THR A 110 0.60 -14.20 1.82
N ASN A 111 1.83 -14.18 1.31
CA ASN A 111 2.12 -13.58 0.00
C ASN A 111 1.34 -14.29 -1.11
N ALA A 112 1.35 -15.62 -1.11
CA ALA A 112 0.66 -16.44 -2.12
C ALA A 112 -0.86 -16.24 -2.06
N ALA A 113 -1.46 -16.20 -0.86
CA ALA A 113 -2.89 -15.94 -0.71
C ALA A 113 -3.28 -14.53 -1.14
N ALA A 114 -2.46 -13.51 -0.83
CA ALA A 114 -2.69 -12.13 -1.24
C ALA A 114 -2.71 -11.97 -2.76
N VAL A 115 -1.69 -12.50 -3.46
CA VAL A 115 -1.60 -12.35 -4.93
C VAL A 115 -2.64 -13.18 -5.69
N ASN A 116 -3.35 -14.10 -5.03
CA ASN A 116 -4.45 -14.88 -5.61
C ASN A 116 -5.84 -14.32 -5.27
N CYS A 117 -5.94 -13.21 -4.53
CA CYS A 117 -7.21 -12.61 -4.14
C CYS A 117 -7.58 -11.45 -5.06
N GLU A 118 -8.76 -11.51 -5.69
CA GLU A 118 -9.27 -10.48 -6.61
C GLU A 118 -9.47 -9.11 -5.91
N ASN A 119 -9.81 -9.14 -4.62
CA ASN A 119 -10.13 -7.95 -3.84
C ASN A 119 -8.90 -7.25 -3.24
N VAL A 120 -7.69 -7.77 -3.46
CA VAL A 120 -6.42 -7.17 -3.03
C VAL A 120 -5.85 -6.26 -4.12
N ASP A 121 -5.28 -5.12 -3.71
CA ASP A 121 -4.68 -4.16 -4.63
C ASP A 121 -3.17 -4.07 -4.52
N ILE A 122 -2.64 -4.20 -3.29
CA ILE A 122 -1.21 -4.10 -2.98
C ILE A 122 -0.82 -5.24 -2.05
N LEU A 123 0.27 -5.92 -2.38
CA LEU A 123 1.02 -6.73 -1.44
C LEU A 123 2.14 -5.88 -0.83
N ALA A 124 1.95 -5.45 0.42
CA ALA A 124 2.89 -4.59 1.13
C ALA A 124 4.14 -5.37 1.55
N HIS A 125 5.30 -4.72 1.46
CA HIS A 125 6.63 -5.22 1.89
C HIS A 125 6.77 -6.76 1.95
N PRO A 126 6.71 -7.47 0.80
CA PRO A 126 6.55 -8.93 0.76
C PRO A 126 7.78 -9.73 1.18
N GLY A 127 8.83 -9.07 1.69
CA GLY A 127 10.09 -9.70 2.04
C GLY A 127 10.74 -10.41 0.86
N LEU A 128 11.09 -11.68 1.05
CA LEU A 128 11.78 -12.49 0.04
C LEU A 128 10.79 -13.16 -0.92
N ILE A 129 9.94 -12.36 -1.57
CA ILE A 129 8.92 -12.84 -2.52
C ILE A 129 9.51 -13.81 -3.56
N THR A 130 8.76 -14.87 -3.87
CA THR A 130 9.15 -15.84 -4.88
C THR A 130 8.85 -15.32 -6.29
N LEU A 131 9.57 -15.85 -7.29
CA LEU A 131 9.26 -15.52 -8.69
C LEU A 131 7.84 -15.97 -9.10
N LYS A 132 7.33 -17.04 -8.48
CA LYS A 132 5.96 -17.52 -8.72
C LYS A 132 4.95 -16.48 -8.27
N ASP A 133 5.06 -16.01 -7.03
CA ASP A 133 4.08 -15.06 -6.47
C ASP A 133 4.17 -13.69 -7.15
N ALA A 134 5.38 -13.25 -7.53
CA ALA A 134 5.56 -12.03 -8.32
C ALA A 134 4.90 -12.11 -9.71
N LYS A 135 4.91 -13.29 -10.36
CA LYS A 135 4.18 -13.50 -11.62
C LYS A 135 2.67 -13.46 -11.43
N MET A 136 2.16 -14.10 -10.37
CA MET A 136 0.74 -14.02 -10.04
C MET A 136 0.31 -12.56 -9.77
N ALA A 137 1.14 -11.78 -9.08
CA ALA A 137 0.88 -10.36 -8.86
C ALA A 137 0.78 -9.58 -10.18
N GLN A 138 1.66 -9.86 -11.14
CA GLN A 138 1.59 -9.29 -12.49
C GLN A 138 0.29 -9.69 -13.21
N GLU A 139 -0.05 -10.97 -13.23
CA GLU A 139 -1.22 -11.52 -13.91
C GLU A 139 -2.53 -10.94 -13.36
N HIS A 140 -2.61 -10.74 -12.05
CA HIS A 140 -3.81 -10.24 -11.37
C HIS A 140 -3.82 -8.72 -11.16
N GLY A 141 -2.79 -8.01 -11.63
CA GLY A 141 -2.69 -6.55 -11.50
C GLY A 141 -2.64 -6.09 -10.04
N ILE A 142 -1.92 -6.84 -9.20
CA ILE A 142 -1.61 -6.50 -7.81
C ILE A 142 -0.23 -5.87 -7.77
N PHE A 143 -0.11 -4.69 -7.17
CA PHE A 143 1.18 -4.02 -7.05
C PHE A 143 2.01 -4.63 -5.94
N LEU A 144 3.32 -4.72 -6.17
CA LEU A 144 4.30 -5.04 -5.14
C LEU A 144 4.83 -3.75 -4.52
N GLU A 145 4.80 -3.65 -3.20
CA GLU A 145 5.29 -2.46 -2.52
C GLU A 145 6.82 -2.47 -2.34
N ILE A 146 7.42 -1.33 -2.63
CA ILE A 146 8.77 -0.95 -2.21
C ILE A 146 8.62 -0.02 -1.01
N SER A 147 8.78 -0.55 0.20
CA SER A 147 8.44 0.18 1.43
C SER A 147 9.54 1.16 1.83
N GLY A 148 9.14 2.37 2.23
CA GLY A 148 9.99 3.35 2.89
C GLY A 148 10.24 3.07 4.37
N ARG A 149 9.47 2.16 4.98
CA ARG A 149 9.49 1.93 6.42
C ARG A 149 10.73 1.16 6.84
N LYS A 150 11.41 1.67 7.88
CA LYS A 150 12.55 1.01 8.50
C LYS A 150 12.18 -0.41 8.94
N GLY A 151 12.99 -1.40 8.51
CA GLY A 151 12.73 -2.82 8.75
C GLY A 151 12.12 -3.46 7.50
N HIS A 152 10.94 -3.01 7.09
CA HIS A 152 10.25 -3.50 5.89
C HIS A 152 11.06 -3.24 4.60
N CYS A 153 11.86 -2.17 4.56
CA CYS A 153 12.70 -1.84 3.41
C CYS A 153 13.89 -2.79 3.17
N LEU A 154 14.21 -3.71 4.10
CA LEU A 154 15.41 -4.57 4.02
C LEU A 154 15.43 -5.47 2.77
N ALA A 155 14.27 -5.87 2.27
CA ALA A 155 14.15 -6.74 1.10
C ALA A 155 13.86 -6.00 -0.22
N ASN A 156 13.78 -4.66 -0.22
CA ASN A 156 13.38 -3.87 -1.40
C ASN A 156 14.17 -4.24 -2.67
N GLY A 157 15.49 -4.41 -2.56
CA GLY A 157 16.32 -4.81 -3.70
C GLY A 157 15.99 -6.21 -4.25
N HIS A 158 15.60 -7.14 -3.38
CA HIS A 158 15.11 -8.46 -3.80
C HIS A 158 13.75 -8.36 -4.48
N VAL A 159 12.82 -7.59 -3.90
CA VAL A 159 11.48 -7.35 -4.47
C VAL A 159 11.59 -6.75 -5.88
N VAL A 160 12.41 -5.71 -6.06
CA VAL A 160 12.66 -5.11 -7.40
C VAL A 160 13.27 -6.13 -8.35
N LYS A 161 14.32 -6.85 -7.93
CA LYS A 161 14.99 -7.85 -8.78
C LYS A 161 14.03 -8.93 -9.27
N VAL A 162 13.24 -9.52 -8.36
CA VAL A 162 12.30 -10.60 -8.69
C VAL A 162 11.10 -10.06 -9.47
N GLY A 163 10.53 -8.94 -9.04
CA GLY A 163 9.39 -8.31 -9.71
C GLY A 163 9.71 -7.89 -11.14
N LYS A 164 10.92 -7.40 -11.42
CA LYS A 164 11.40 -7.11 -12.79
C LYS A 164 11.40 -8.34 -13.69
N ILE A 165 11.88 -9.47 -13.18
CA ILE A 165 11.88 -10.75 -13.92
C ILE A 165 10.43 -11.21 -14.19
N ALA A 166 9.51 -10.94 -13.26
CA ALA A 166 8.10 -11.27 -13.40
C ALA A 166 7.30 -10.28 -14.27
N GLY A 167 7.79 -9.06 -14.49
CA GLY A 167 7.03 -7.97 -15.10
C GLY A 167 5.98 -7.34 -14.18
N ALA A 168 6.13 -7.50 -12.86
CA ALA A 168 5.19 -6.98 -11.87
C ALA A 168 5.21 -5.45 -11.78
N GLY A 169 4.06 -4.85 -11.48
CA GLY A 169 3.96 -3.42 -11.17
C GLY A 169 4.42 -3.13 -9.75
N PHE A 170 5.08 -1.99 -9.54
CA PHE A 170 5.52 -1.54 -8.22
C PHE A 170 4.83 -0.24 -7.79
N VAL A 171 4.78 -0.02 -6.47
CA VAL A 171 4.47 1.27 -5.84
C VAL A 171 5.44 1.54 -4.69
N VAL A 172 5.73 2.81 -4.42
CA VAL A 172 6.58 3.22 -3.27
C VAL A 172 5.72 3.93 -2.23
N ASN A 173 5.44 3.26 -1.13
CA ASN A 173 4.66 3.81 -0.03
C ASN A 173 5.51 4.01 1.22
N SER A 174 5.02 4.88 2.09
CA SER A 174 5.69 5.22 3.34
C SER A 174 5.51 4.20 4.43
N ASP A 175 4.33 3.56 4.49
CA ASP A 175 3.89 2.78 5.66
C ASP A 175 4.02 3.66 6.93
N ALA A 176 3.48 4.88 6.81
CA ALA A 176 3.70 5.94 7.78
C ALA A 176 2.89 5.71 9.06
N HIS A 177 3.59 5.64 10.18
CA HIS A 177 3.01 5.57 11.53
C HIS A 177 3.22 6.87 12.32
N ASP A 178 4.27 7.62 11.98
CA ASP A 178 4.61 8.92 12.55
C ASP A 178 5.08 9.90 11.45
N PHE A 179 5.30 11.16 11.82
CA PHE A 179 5.61 12.24 10.87
C PHE A 179 6.94 12.04 10.12
N PRO A 180 8.01 11.50 10.75
CA PRO A 180 9.24 11.19 10.03
C PRO A 180 9.07 10.11 8.95
N ASP A 181 8.10 9.23 9.10
CA ASP A 181 7.87 8.12 8.17
C ASP A 181 7.20 8.60 6.88
N LEU A 182 6.34 9.63 6.96
CA LEU A 182 5.62 10.16 5.80
C LEU A 182 6.58 10.76 4.78
N LEU A 183 6.81 10.06 3.68
CA LEU A 183 7.82 10.41 2.68
C LEU A 183 7.43 11.64 1.87
N THR A 184 8.39 12.49 1.48
CA THR A 184 8.15 13.46 0.39
C THR A 184 8.24 12.78 -0.98
N LEU A 185 7.94 13.50 -2.07
CA LEU A 185 8.20 12.99 -3.43
C LEU A 185 9.69 12.68 -3.62
N ALA A 186 10.57 13.57 -3.17
CA ALA A 186 12.02 13.36 -3.25
C ALA A 186 12.49 12.14 -2.44
N ASP A 187 11.88 11.89 -1.29
CA ASP A 187 12.20 10.69 -0.49
C ASP A 187 11.71 9.40 -1.17
N ALA A 188 10.56 9.43 -1.87
CA ALA A 188 10.12 8.32 -2.74
C ALA A 188 11.20 7.90 -3.73
N TYR A 189 11.73 8.89 -4.45
CA TYR A 189 12.77 8.67 -5.46
C TYR A 189 14.03 8.08 -4.82
N ARG A 190 14.44 8.55 -3.64
CA ARG A 190 15.56 7.96 -2.91
C ARG A 190 15.31 6.49 -2.54
N VAL A 191 14.11 6.15 -2.08
CA VAL A 191 13.73 4.76 -1.77
C VAL A 191 13.76 3.90 -3.03
N ALA A 192 13.16 4.36 -4.14
CA ALA A 192 13.16 3.64 -5.41
C ALA A 192 14.56 3.39 -5.96
N PHE A 193 15.41 4.43 -6.00
CA PHE A 193 16.80 4.30 -6.45
C PHE A 193 17.60 3.39 -5.52
N GLY A 194 17.41 3.50 -4.20
CA GLY A 194 18.03 2.61 -3.23
C GLY A 194 17.60 1.14 -3.38
N ALA A 195 16.42 0.88 -3.94
CA ALA A 195 15.92 -0.45 -4.26
C ALA A 195 16.44 -0.99 -5.62
N GLY A 196 17.12 -0.18 -6.44
CA GLY A 196 17.66 -0.59 -7.74
C GLY A 196 16.72 -0.35 -8.93
N LEU A 197 15.73 0.54 -8.79
CA LEU A 197 15.00 1.10 -9.93
C LEU A 197 15.81 2.25 -10.55
N GLU A 198 15.71 2.44 -11.87
CA GLU A 198 16.45 3.47 -12.59
C GLU A 198 15.53 4.30 -13.51
N GLY A 199 15.88 5.59 -13.71
CA GLY A 199 15.26 6.45 -14.72
C GLY A 199 13.73 6.39 -14.77
N GLU A 200 13.21 5.89 -15.90
CA GLU A 200 11.78 5.74 -16.18
C GLU A 200 11.08 4.75 -15.24
N GLU A 201 11.77 3.71 -14.77
CA GLU A 201 11.16 2.69 -13.88
C GLU A 201 10.78 3.31 -12.52
N ALA A 202 11.64 4.18 -11.99
CA ALA A 202 11.37 4.90 -10.75
C ALA A 202 10.19 5.87 -10.94
N TYR A 203 10.16 6.59 -12.07
CA TYR A 203 9.05 7.47 -12.42
C TYR A 203 7.73 6.70 -12.55
N ILE A 204 7.69 5.59 -13.30
CA ILE A 204 6.50 4.74 -13.42
C ILE A 204 6.01 4.28 -12.04
N THR A 205 6.94 3.83 -11.19
CA THR A 205 6.65 3.28 -9.87
C THR A 205 6.11 4.33 -8.89
N ILE A 206 6.67 5.54 -8.90
CA ILE A 206 6.34 6.60 -7.93
C ILE A 206 5.16 7.46 -8.40
N GLU A 207 5.00 7.63 -9.71
CA GLU A 207 4.12 8.63 -10.29
C GLU A 207 3.03 8.06 -11.18
N GLU A 208 3.32 7.09 -12.05
CA GLU A 208 2.31 6.56 -12.98
C GLU A 208 1.44 5.48 -12.36
N ASN A 209 2.04 4.49 -11.70
CA ASN A 209 1.33 3.36 -11.10
C ASN A 209 0.34 3.81 -10.01
N PRO A 210 0.70 4.69 -9.06
CA PRO A 210 -0.28 5.19 -8.10
C PRO A 210 -1.42 5.97 -8.77
N ARG A 211 -1.15 6.73 -9.85
CA ARG A 211 -2.21 7.41 -10.62
C ARG A 211 -3.07 6.46 -11.43
N ARG A 212 -2.49 5.38 -11.95
CA ARG A 212 -3.20 4.30 -12.62
C ARG A 212 -4.16 3.61 -11.66
N PHE A 213 -3.72 3.34 -10.43
CA PHE A 213 -4.59 2.86 -9.36
C PHE A 213 -5.78 3.83 -9.14
N MET A 214 -5.50 5.13 -8.99
CA MET A 214 -6.51 6.16 -8.75
C MET A 214 -7.54 6.35 -9.86
N LYS A 215 -7.21 6.03 -11.11
CA LYS A 215 -8.13 6.14 -12.26
C LYS A 215 -9.12 4.97 -12.36
N GLY A 216 -9.02 3.97 -11.48
CA GLY A 216 -9.77 2.72 -11.52
C GLY A 216 -9.16 1.77 -12.54
N LYS A 217 -8.69 0.59 -12.11
CA LYS A 217 -7.90 -0.38 -12.90
C LYS A 217 -8.41 -0.53 -14.35
N PRO A 218 -7.74 0.06 -15.36
CA PRO A 218 -7.95 -0.30 -16.76
C PRO A 218 -6.97 -1.43 -17.12
N GLY A 219 -7.43 -2.35 -17.97
CA GLY A 219 -6.69 -3.51 -18.48
C GLY A 219 -5.21 -3.24 -18.74
N ILE A 220 -4.40 -4.19 -18.29
CA ILE A 220 -2.96 -4.28 -18.51
C ILE A 220 -2.75 -4.44 -20.01
N PHE A 221 -2.06 -3.49 -20.63
CA PHE A 221 -1.38 -3.71 -21.92
C PHE A 221 0.07 -4.07 -21.62
#